data_AF-A0AAN6SKK0-F1
#
_entry.id   AF-A0AAN6SKK0-F1
#
_cell.length_a   1.000
_cell.length_b   1.000
_cell.length_c   1.000
_cell.angle_alpha   90.00
_cell.angle_beta   90.00
_cell.angle_gamma   90.00
#
_symmetry.space_group_name_H-M   'P 1'
#
loop_
_entity.id
_entity.type
_entity.pdbx_description
1 polymer ?
#
loop_
_entity_poly.entity_id
_entity_poly.type
_entity_poly.pdbx_seq_one_letter_code
_entity_poly.pdbx_strand_id
1 'polypeptide(L)'
;MKFSNSAALAFAATATAAPSTPTSQDKPRAVQAGCASAFYRTEVEAAVAAISDSSLAAKAAKVADVGSFLWLDTIENIGKLEPALEDVPCGHILGLVIYDLPGRDCAAKASNGELKVGELSRYKTEYIDAIVKILKAHPKTAFALVIEPDSLPNLVTNADLQTCKDSASGYRDGVAYALKNLNLPNVVMYIDAGHGGWLGWDANLKPGAQELAKAYKAAGSPKQVRGIATNVAGWNQWDLSPGEFSKASDAKYNKCQNEKLYLDNFGPALKSAGMPNHAIIDTGRNGMSGLREEWGNWCNVNGAGFGVRPTSTTGHDLADAFVWVKPGGESDGTSDSSATRYDSFCGKSDAYQPSPEAGNWNQDYFEMLLKNAKPSF
;
A
#
# COMPACT_ATOMS: atom_id res chain seq x y z
N MET A 1 -7.82 -20.43 -61.96
CA MET A 1 -7.05 -19.85 -60.84
C MET A 1 -8.03 -19.27 -59.84
N LYS A 2 -7.68 -19.38 -58.55
CA LYS A 2 -8.55 -19.34 -57.36
C LYS A 2 -9.12 -17.94 -57.00
N PHE A 3 -10.17 -18.00 -56.15
CA PHE A 3 -10.77 -16.98 -55.25
C PHE A 3 -11.76 -15.99 -55.89
N SER A 4 -12.92 -15.64 -55.31
CA SER A 4 -13.47 -15.85 -53.96
C SER A 4 -15.01 -15.73 -53.98
N ASN A 5 -15.69 -16.56 -53.19
CA ASN A 5 -17.11 -16.43 -52.84
C ASN A 5 -17.28 -15.28 -51.83
N SER A 6 -18.26 -14.40 -52.08
CA SER A 6 -18.76 -13.44 -51.09
C SER A 6 -19.60 -14.18 -50.04
N ALA A 7 -19.10 -14.26 -48.81
CA ALA A 7 -19.86 -14.72 -47.66
C ALA A 7 -20.29 -13.51 -46.82
N ALA A 8 -21.60 -13.39 -46.62
CA ALA A 8 -22.23 -12.46 -45.70
C ALA A 8 -21.77 -12.73 -44.26
N LEU A 9 -21.26 -11.70 -43.56
CA LEU A 9 -21.11 -11.75 -42.11
C LEU A 9 -22.35 -11.15 -41.46
N ALA A 10 -23.09 -12.01 -40.76
CA ALA A 10 -24.13 -11.62 -39.82
C ALA A 10 -23.48 -10.93 -38.60
N PHE A 11 -23.93 -9.72 -38.30
CA PHE A 11 -23.66 -9.07 -37.02
C PHE A 11 -24.48 -9.77 -35.94
N ALA A 12 -23.85 -10.66 -35.17
CA ALA A 12 -24.39 -11.11 -33.90
C ALA A 12 -24.09 -10.03 -32.84
N ALA A 13 -25.13 -9.31 -32.43
CA ALA A 13 -25.08 -8.42 -31.27
C ALA A 13 -24.79 -9.25 -30.01
N THR A 14 -23.57 -9.19 -29.50
CA THR A 14 -23.25 -9.70 -28.16
C THR A 14 -23.90 -8.78 -27.13
N ALA A 15 -24.91 -9.30 -26.45
CA ALA A 15 -25.56 -8.65 -25.33
C ALA A 15 -24.51 -8.23 -24.28
N THR A 16 -24.48 -6.94 -23.98
CA THR A 16 -23.73 -6.36 -22.86
C THR A 16 -24.27 -6.92 -21.55
N ALA A 17 -23.57 -7.89 -20.97
CA ALA A 17 -23.85 -8.34 -19.61
C ALA A 17 -23.53 -7.20 -18.63
N ALA A 18 -24.47 -6.91 -17.72
CA ALA A 18 -24.29 -5.93 -16.66
C ALA A 18 -23.12 -6.31 -15.73
N PRO A 19 -22.42 -5.33 -15.12
CA PRO A 19 -21.32 -5.61 -14.21
C PRO A 19 -21.83 -6.35 -12.97
N SER A 20 -21.30 -7.55 -12.73
CA SER A 20 -21.60 -8.37 -11.55
C SER A 20 -20.74 -7.95 -10.36
N THR A 21 -21.37 -7.82 -9.19
CA THR A 21 -20.74 -7.49 -7.90
C THR A 21 -19.60 -8.47 -7.56
N PRO A 22 -18.41 -8.02 -7.13
CA PRO A 22 -17.36 -8.93 -6.68
C PRO A 22 -17.84 -9.70 -5.45
N THR A 23 -17.62 -11.02 -5.42
CA THR A 23 -17.86 -11.82 -4.22
C THR A 23 -16.55 -12.11 -3.50
N SER A 24 -16.60 -12.24 -2.17
CA SER A 24 -15.42 -12.45 -1.31
C SER A 24 -14.72 -13.80 -1.49
N GLN A 25 -15.11 -14.63 -2.47
CA GLN A 25 -14.54 -15.95 -2.75
C GLN A 25 -13.72 -16.00 -4.04
N ASP A 26 -13.98 -15.12 -5.00
CA ASP A 26 -13.22 -15.08 -6.24
C ASP A 26 -11.89 -14.35 -6.02
N LYS A 27 -10.78 -14.87 -6.57
CA LYS A 27 -9.60 -14.01 -6.81
C LYS A 27 -10.13 -12.79 -7.57
N PRO A 28 -9.84 -11.54 -7.16
CA PRO A 28 -10.27 -10.36 -7.90
C PRO A 28 -9.98 -10.60 -9.38
N ARG A 29 -11.05 -10.72 -10.17
CA ARG A 29 -10.99 -11.21 -11.55
C ARG A 29 -9.93 -10.39 -12.27
N ALA A 30 -8.84 -11.04 -12.69
CA ALA A 30 -7.64 -10.47 -13.30
C ALA A 30 -7.74 -8.96 -13.42
N VAL A 31 -7.43 -8.26 -12.34
CA VAL A 31 -7.53 -6.81 -12.26
C VAL A 31 -6.59 -6.30 -13.33
N GLN A 32 -7.15 -5.90 -14.47
CA GLN A 32 -6.43 -5.04 -15.40
C GLN A 32 -5.96 -3.87 -14.53
N ALA A 33 -4.63 -3.71 -14.52
CA ALA A 33 -3.84 -2.83 -13.67
C ALA A 33 -4.70 -1.74 -13.02
N GLY A 34 -4.69 -1.66 -11.68
CA GLY A 34 -5.41 -0.59 -10.97
C GLY A 34 -5.20 0.76 -11.67
N CYS A 35 -6.20 1.63 -11.65
CA CYS A 35 -6.02 2.95 -12.23
C CYS A 35 -4.90 3.68 -11.47
N ALA A 36 -3.98 4.32 -12.20
CA ALA A 36 -3.14 5.32 -11.58
C ALA A 36 -4.08 6.35 -10.94
N SER A 37 -3.84 6.70 -9.67
CA SER A 37 -4.54 7.84 -9.08
C SER A 37 -4.34 9.06 -9.97
N ALA A 38 -5.42 9.77 -10.32
CA ALA A 38 -5.34 10.99 -11.12
C ALA A 38 -4.36 12.03 -10.54
N PHE A 39 -4.22 12.03 -9.21
CA PHE A 39 -3.25 12.86 -8.50
C PHE A 39 -1.81 12.45 -8.79
N TYR A 40 -1.48 11.17 -8.66
CA TYR A 40 -0.13 10.68 -8.96
C TYR A 40 0.22 10.85 -10.44
N ARG A 41 -0.75 10.64 -11.34
CA ARG A 41 -0.61 10.95 -12.76
C ARG A 41 -0.19 12.42 -12.97
N THR A 42 -0.88 13.36 -12.30
CA THR A 42 -0.58 14.79 -12.41
C THR A 42 0.84 15.11 -11.93
N GLU A 43 1.28 14.53 -10.81
CA GLU A 43 2.66 14.70 -10.32
C GLU A 43 3.68 14.14 -11.30
N VAL A 44 3.43 12.95 -11.86
CA VAL A 44 4.30 12.34 -12.87
C VAL A 44 4.34 13.18 -14.15
N GLU A 45 3.21 13.71 -14.62
CA GLU A 45 3.16 14.57 -15.81
C GLU A 45 3.96 15.87 -15.59
N ALA A 46 3.86 16.47 -14.41
CA ALA A 46 4.70 17.61 -14.03
C ALA A 46 6.19 17.23 -13.97
N ALA A 47 6.51 16.04 -13.43
CA ALA A 47 7.87 15.52 -13.37
C ALA A 47 8.45 15.25 -14.78
N VAL A 48 7.65 14.69 -15.69
CA VAL A 48 8.03 14.48 -17.11
C VAL A 48 8.43 15.79 -17.75
N ALA A 49 7.68 16.88 -17.50
CA ALA A 49 7.99 18.20 -18.03
C ALA A 49 9.29 18.80 -17.47
N ALA A 50 9.73 18.36 -16.29
CA ALA A 50 10.97 18.80 -15.65
C ALA A 50 12.21 17.98 -16.07
N ILE A 51 12.03 16.80 -16.67
CA ILE A 51 13.15 15.91 -17.08
C ILE A 51 13.76 16.40 -18.40
N SER A 52 15.05 16.74 -18.38
CA SER A 52 15.78 17.17 -19.57
C SER A 52 16.21 16.01 -20.49
N ASP A 53 16.48 14.83 -19.94
CA ASP A 53 16.82 13.63 -20.72
C ASP A 53 15.56 13.03 -21.37
N SER A 54 15.45 13.16 -22.70
CA SER A 54 14.27 12.69 -23.44
C SER A 54 13.97 11.19 -23.29
N SER A 55 14.97 10.34 -23.08
CA SER A 55 14.79 8.90 -22.88
C SER A 55 14.22 8.62 -21.49
N LEU A 56 14.71 9.33 -20.48
CA LEU A 56 14.19 9.27 -19.13
C LEU A 56 12.77 9.86 -19.05
N ALA A 57 12.50 10.97 -19.74
CA ALA A 57 11.16 11.55 -19.83
C ALA A 57 10.15 10.58 -20.47
N ALA A 58 10.56 9.88 -21.53
CA ALA A 58 9.72 8.85 -22.16
C ALA A 58 9.44 7.65 -21.22
N LYS A 59 10.40 7.29 -20.36
CA LYS A 59 10.19 6.27 -19.30
C LYS A 59 9.27 6.78 -18.19
N ALA A 60 9.49 8.02 -17.74
CA ALA A 60 8.67 8.69 -16.74
C ALA A 60 7.20 8.76 -17.17
N ALA A 61 6.93 9.09 -18.43
CA ALA A 61 5.56 9.16 -18.95
C ALA A 61 4.81 7.83 -18.82
N LYS A 62 5.50 6.68 -18.88
CA LYS A 62 4.86 5.37 -18.66
C LYS A 62 4.49 5.12 -17.21
N VAL A 63 5.10 5.82 -16.24
CA VAL A 63 4.74 5.69 -14.81
C VAL A 63 3.34 6.21 -14.56
N ALA A 64 2.92 7.25 -15.30
CA ALA A 64 1.59 7.84 -15.19
C ALA A 64 0.46 6.84 -15.46
N ASP A 65 0.75 5.77 -16.21
CA ASP A 65 -0.19 4.69 -16.52
C ASP A 65 -0.07 3.49 -15.57
N VAL A 66 0.79 3.55 -14.55
CA VAL A 66 0.92 2.50 -13.54
C VAL A 66 0.01 2.81 -12.35
N GLY A 67 -0.88 1.87 -12.04
CA GLY A 67 -1.77 1.93 -10.88
C GLY A 67 -1.05 2.14 -9.56
N SER A 68 -1.44 3.19 -8.83
CA SER A 68 -0.99 3.45 -7.46
C SER A 68 -2.19 3.75 -6.55
N PHE A 69 -2.05 3.49 -5.26
CA PHE A 69 -3.10 3.80 -4.28
C PHE A 69 -3.15 5.31 -4.00
N LEU A 70 -4.36 5.85 -3.84
CA LEU A 70 -4.58 7.20 -3.34
C LEU A 70 -4.59 7.21 -1.81
N TRP A 71 -3.72 7.99 -1.20
CA TRP A 71 -3.64 8.13 0.25
C TRP A 71 -4.64 9.17 0.74
N LEU A 72 -5.53 8.75 1.64
CA LEU A 72 -6.44 9.64 2.37
C LEU A 72 -5.83 9.88 3.76
N ASP A 73 -4.69 10.56 3.80
CA ASP A 73 -3.87 10.72 5.01
C ASP A 73 -4.21 11.94 5.87
N THR A 74 -5.31 12.64 5.53
CA THR A 74 -5.98 13.68 6.31
C THR A 74 -7.47 13.72 5.97
N ILE A 75 -8.29 14.34 6.82
CA ILE A 75 -9.69 14.69 6.55
C ILE A 75 -9.80 15.56 5.30
N GLU A 76 -8.89 16.52 5.12
CA GLU A 76 -8.85 17.36 3.91
C GLU A 76 -8.69 16.51 2.65
N ASN A 77 -7.81 15.50 2.69
CA ASN A 77 -7.52 14.64 1.55
C ASN A 77 -8.68 13.72 1.15
N ILE A 78 -9.75 13.59 1.95
CA ILE A 78 -11.01 12.98 1.51
C ILE A 78 -11.58 13.71 0.28
N GLY A 79 -11.36 15.03 0.18
CA GLY A 79 -11.78 15.82 -0.97
C GLY A 79 -11.17 15.37 -2.31
N LYS A 80 -10.08 14.60 -2.29
CA LYS A 80 -9.46 13.99 -3.48
C LYS A 80 -10.25 12.80 -4.03
N LEU A 81 -11.14 12.19 -3.23
CA LEU A 81 -11.80 10.94 -3.62
C LEU A 81 -12.81 11.11 -4.75
N GLU A 82 -13.65 12.14 -4.71
CA GLU A 82 -14.63 12.41 -5.78
C GLU A 82 -13.95 12.71 -7.13
N PRO A 83 -12.94 13.61 -7.22
CA PRO A 83 -12.17 13.78 -8.46
C PRO A 83 -11.52 12.49 -8.95
N ALA A 84 -10.92 11.69 -8.06
CA ALA A 84 -10.29 10.43 -8.45
C ALA A 84 -11.28 9.42 -9.03
N LEU A 85 -12.58 9.53 -8.71
CA LEU A 85 -13.63 8.65 -9.21
C LEU A 85 -14.09 8.97 -10.63
N GLU A 86 -13.94 10.22 -11.09
CA GLU A 86 -14.28 10.63 -12.45
C GLU A 86 -13.40 9.93 -13.49
N ASP A 87 -12.16 9.61 -13.12
CA ASP A 87 -11.13 9.07 -13.99
C ASP A 87 -10.99 7.55 -13.94
N VAL A 88 -11.81 6.83 -13.17
CA VAL A 88 -11.75 5.36 -13.07
C VAL A 88 -12.53 4.72 -14.22
N PRO A 89 -11.89 4.11 -15.24
CA PRO A 89 -12.61 3.46 -16.32
C PRO A 89 -13.37 2.24 -15.79
N CYS A 90 -14.51 1.95 -16.42
CA CYS A 90 -15.33 0.79 -16.08
C CYS A 90 -14.47 -0.49 -16.06
N GLY A 91 -14.63 -1.29 -15.00
CA GLY A 91 -13.89 -2.56 -14.83
C GLY A 91 -12.57 -2.45 -14.06
N HIS A 92 -12.16 -1.25 -13.66
CA HIS A 92 -10.98 -1.04 -12.82
C HIS A 92 -11.35 -0.94 -11.32
N ILE A 93 -10.34 -1.12 -10.47
CA ILE A 93 -10.43 -0.98 -9.01
C ILE A 93 -9.67 0.28 -8.61
N LEU A 94 -10.30 1.13 -7.80
CA LEU A 94 -9.62 2.26 -7.17
C LEU A 94 -8.99 1.81 -5.84
N GLY A 95 -7.67 1.90 -5.75
CA GLY A 95 -6.93 1.63 -4.52
C GLY A 95 -6.90 2.85 -3.62
N LEU A 96 -7.31 2.72 -2.36
CA LEU A 96 -7.24 3.78 -1.35
C LEU A 96 -6.45 3.31 -0.13
N VAL A 97 -5.70 4.23 0.48
CA VAL A 97 -5.10 4.01 1.81
C VAL A 97 -5.90 4.82 2.83
N ILE A 98 -6.47 4.12 3.80
CA ILE A 98 -7.11 4.71 4.98
C ILE A 98 -6.01 4.88 6.01
N TYR A 99 -5.64 6.12 6.36
CA TYR A 99 -4.43 6.39 7.14
C TYR A 99 -4.53 7.69 7.92
N ASP A 100 -5.44 7.77 8.89
CA ASP A 100 -5.60 8.98 9.71
C ASP A 100 -5.93 8.69 11.18
N LEU A 101 -5.49 7.53 11.69
CA LEU A 101 -5.70 7.20 13.09
C LEU A 101 -5.19 8.28 14.05
N PRO A 102 -5.91 8.57 15.15
CA PRO A 102 -5.43 9.48 16.17
C PRO A 102 -4.17 8.95 16.86
N GLY A 103 -3.15 9.80 16.99
CA GLY A 103 -1.83 9.41 17.49
C GLY A 103 -1.03 8.57 16.47
N ARG A 104 -1.26 8.79 15.17
CA ARG A 104 -0.62 8.08 14.05
C ARG A 104 0.90 7.97 14.20
N ASP A 105 1.46 6.88 13.68
CA ASP A 105 2.90 6.60 13.62
C ASP A 105 3.57 6.72 15.00
N CYS A 106 2.99 6.03 15.99
CA CYS A 106 3.39 6.20 17.39
C CYS A 106 4.86 5.90 17.70
N ALA A 107 5.59 5.24 16.79
CA ALA A 107 7.02 4.93 16.91
C ALA A 107 7.92 5.78 16.01
N ALA A 108 7.36 6.68 15.19
CA ALA A 108 8.10 7.53 14.26
C ALA A 108 7.89 9.03 14.55
N LYS A 109 8.72 9.87 13.94
CA LYS A 109 8.59 11.35 13.97
C LYS A 109 8.22 11.94 12.62
N ALA A 110 8.54 11.28 11.52
CA ALA A 110 8.07 11.68 10.19
C ALA A 110 6.62 11.22 10.03
N SER A 111 5.70 12.03 10.50
CA SER A 111 4.26 11.81 10.35
C SER A 111 3.54 13.13 10.12
N ASN A 112 2.56 13.11 9.24
CA ASN A 112 1.61 14.21 9.01
C ASN A 112 0.27 13.98 9.73
N GLY A 113 0.20 13.10 10.73
CA GLY A 113 -1.06 12.77 11.42
C GLY A 113 -1.67 13.99 12.11
N GLU A 114 -2.88 14.38 11.69
CA GLU A 114 -3.54 15.58 12.21
C GLU A 114 -4.34 15.33 13.50
N LEU A 115 -4.77 14.08 13.71
CA LEU A 115 -5.55 13.66 14.86
C LEU A 115 -4.64 13.24 16.02
N LYS A 116 -4.84 13.85 17.19
CA LYS A 116 -4.10 13.55 18.43
C LYS A 116 -4.75 12.39 19.18
N VAL A 117 -3.97 11.74 20.05
CA VAL A 117 -4.50 10.75 20.99
C VAL A 117 -5.73 11.30 21.72
N GLY A 118 -6.81 10.52 21.76
CA GLY A 118 -8.10 10.92 22.33
C GLY A 118 -9.10 11.48 21.32
N GLU A 119 -8.70 11.81 20.08
CA GLU A 119 -9.59 12.35 19.04
C GLU A 119 -10.29 11.27 18.19
N LEU A 120 -10.50 10.07 18.75
CA LEU A 120 -11.16 8.96 18.05
C LEU A 120 -12.57 9.31 17.55
N SER A 121 -13.28 10.23 18.21
CA SER A 121 -14.58 10.69 17.71
C SER A 121 -14.45 11.35 16.33
N ARG A 122 -13.43 12.20 16.12
CA ARG A 122 -13.20 12.89 14.84
C ARG A 122 -12.84 11.90 13.75
N TYR A 123 -11.94 10.95 14.05
CA TYR A 123 -11.63 9.85 13.14
C TYR A 123 -12.87 9.07 12.68
N LYS A 124 -13.82 8.82 13.60
CA LYS A 124 -15.06 8.13 13.25
C LYS A 124 -15.98 9.00 12.39
N THR A 125 -16.30 10.21 12.85
CA THR A 125 -17.41 11.00 12.29
C THR A 125 -17.00 11.93 11.16
N GLU A 126 -15.79 12.51 11.22
CA GLU A 126 -15.28 13.45 10.21
C GLU A 126 -14.51 12.72 9.11
N TYR A 127 -13.88 11.58 9.44
CA TYR A 127 -13.04 10.84 8.51
C TYR A 127 -13.72 9.57 7.95
N ILE A 128 -13.88 8.51 8.75
CA ILE A 128 -14.43 7.23 8.26
C ILE A 128 -15.86 7.38 7.73
N ASP A 129 -16.76 8.03 8.46
CA ASP A 129 -18.16 8.16 8.05
C ASP A 129 -18.29 8.99 6.76
N ALA A 130 -17.43 9.99 6.55
CA ALA A 130 -17.38 10.78 5.33
C ALA A 130 -16.94 9.93 4.12
N ILE A 131 -15.89 9.12 4.29
CA ILE A 131 -15.43 8.17 3.28
C ILE A 131 -16.55 7.18 2.96
N VAL A 132 -17.16 6.54 3.96
CA VAL A 132 -18.27 5.59 3.78
C VAL A 132 -19.43 6.20 2.99
N LYS A 133 -19.78 7.47 3.23
CA LYS A 133 -20.82 8.18 2.48
C LYS A 133 -20.50 8.26 0.99
N ILE A 134 -19.26 8.60 0.64
CA ILE A 134 -18.80 8.68 -0.75
C ILE A 134 -18.84 7.29 -1.40
N LEU A 135 -18.23 6.27 -0.79
CA LEU A 135 -18.19 4.92 -1.40
C LEU A 135 -19.59 4.32 -1.62
N LYS A 136 -20.55 4.62 -0.73
CA LYS A 136 -21.96 4.23 -0.89
C LYS A 136 -22.66 4.95 -2.05
N ALA A 137 -22.28 6.18 -2.35
CA ALA A 137 -22.81 6.93 -3.48
C ALA A 137 -22.30 6.40 -4.83
N HIS A 138 -21.22 5.61 -4.82
CA HIS A 138 -20.58 5.04 -6.01
C HIS A 138 -20.63 3.50 -6.05
N PRO A 139 -21.83 2.87 -6.02
CA PRO A 139 -21.97 1.41 -5.87
C PRO A 139 -21.48 0.59 -7.08
N LYS A 140 -21.19 1.25 -8.22
CA LYS A 140 -20.67 0.62 -9.44
C LYS A 140 -19.14 0.62 -9.50
N THR A 141 -18.47 1.37 -8.63
CA THR A 141 -17.01 1.42 -8.54
C THR A 141 -16.54 0.40 -7.53
N ALA A 142 -15.55 -0.41 -7.90
CA ALA A 142 -14.89 -1.33 -6.99
C ALA A 142 -13.71 -0.63 -6.28
N PHE A 143 -13.58 -0.84 -4.98
CA PHE A 143 -12.56 -0.23 -4.15
C PHE A 143 -11.71 -1.29 -3.45
N ALA A 144 -10.38 -1.11 -3.46
CA ALA A 144 -9.46 -1.87 -2.61
C ALA A 144 -8.86 -0.94 -1.56
N LEU A 145 -8.99 -1.28 -0.29
CA LEU A 145 -8.55 -0.43 0.82
C LEU A 145 -7.41 -1.08 1.58
N VAL A 146 -6.29 -0.36 1.71
CA VAL A 146 -5.26 -0.64 2.71
C VAL A 146 -5.66 0.10 4.00
N ILE A 147 -5.73 -0.63 5.10
CA ILE A 147 -6.23 -0.09 6.38
C ILE A 147 -5.08 0.17 7.33
N GLU A 148 -4.84 1.46 7.56
CA GLU A 148 -4.00 2.05 8.59
C GLU A 148 -2.59 1.46 8.64
N PRO A 149 -1.74 1.76 7.63
CA PRO A 149 -0.31 1.49 7.70
C PRO A 149 0.32 1.94 9.02
N ASP A 150 1.34 1.21 9.47
CA ASP A 150 2.10 1.55 10.68
C ASP A 150 1.25 1.68 11.97
N SER A 151 0.10 0.99 12.05
CA SER A 151 -0.79 1.05 13.21
C SER A 151 -0.65 -0.17 14.14
N LEU A 152 -1.41 -1.24 13.88
CA LEU A 152 -1.45 -2.44 14.72
C LEU A 152 -0.08 -3.14 14.87
N PRO A 153 0.81 -3.19 13.85
CA PRO A 153 2.15 -3.75 14.03
C PRO A 153 2.96 -3.05 15.14
N ASN A 154 2.81 -1.73 15.32
CA ASN A 154 3.46 -0.98 16.40
C ASN A 154 3.00 -1.47 17.79
N LEU A 155 1.76 -1.92 17.93
CA LEU A 155 1.24 -2.46 19.20
C LEU A 155 1.82 -3.84 19.57
N VAL A 156 2.57 -4.46 18.66
CA VAL A 156 3.23 -5.76 18.87
C VAL A 156 4.66 -5.55 19.33
N THR A 157 5.43 -4.71 18.63
CA THR A 157 6.88 -4.60 18.84
C THR A 157 7.31 -3.33 19.57
N ASN A 158 6.47 -2.28 19.55
CA ASN A 158 6.79 -0.95 20.07
C ASN A 158 5.84 -0.56 21.23
N ALA A 159 5.20 -1.55 21.84
CA ALA A 159 4.22 -1.37 22.91
C ALA A 159 4.82 -0.86 24.24
N ASP A 160 6.15 -0.80 24.34
CA ASP A 160 6.89 -0.21 25.45
C ASP A 160 7.00 1.32 25.34
N LEU A 161 6.93 1.88 24.13
CA LEU A 161 6.92 3.33 23.89
C LEU A 161 5.65 3.97 24.45
N GLN A 162 5.80 5.10 25.16
CA GLN A 162 4.66 5.78 25.78
C GLN A 162 3.63 6.26 24.74
N THR A 163 4.10 6.82 23.63
CA THR A 163 3.28 7.23 22.49
C THR A 163 2.42 6.08 21.94
N CYS A 164 2.97 4.87 21.84
CA CYS A 164 2.23 3.69 21.39
C CYS A 164 1.27 3.15 22.46
N LYS A 165 1.64 3.22 23.74
CA LYS A 165 0.72 2.89 24.85
C LYS A 165 -0.50 3.80 24.85
N ASP A 166 -0.28 5.10 24.68
CA ASP A 166 -1.34 6.12 24.67
C ASP A 166 -2.27 5.95 23.46
N SER A 167 -1.72 5.54 22.31
CA SER A 167 -2.48 5.34 21.06
C SER A 167 -3.16 3.98 20.94
N ALA A 168 -2.79 3.00 21.77
CA ALA A 168 -3.17 1.59 21.60
C ALA A 168 -4.69 1.33 21.56
N SER A 169 -5.47 2.00 22.41
CA SER A 169 -6.93 1.89 22.38
C SER A 169 -7.52 2.54 21.14
N GLY A 170 -7.04 3.74 20.79
CA GLY A 170 -7.42 4.47 19.59
C GLY A 170 -7.19 3.68 18.31
N TYR A 171 -6.04 2.99 18.20
CA TYR A 171 -5.71 2.15 17.05
C TYR A 171 -6.64 0.95 16.94
N ARG A 172 -6.81 0.17 18.03
CA ARG A 172 -7.68 -1.01 18.03
C ARG A 172 -9.13 -0.64 17.71
N ASP A 173 -9.66 0.39 18.36
CA ASP A 173 -11.05 0.80 18.20
C ASP A 173 -11.30 1.53 16.87
N GLY A 174 -10.31 2.30 16.40
CA GLY A 174 -10.34 2.99 15.12
C GLY A 174 -10.31 2.01 13.96
N VAL A 175 -9.35 1.09 13.92
CA VAL A 175 -9.30 0.03 12.91
C VAL A 175 -10.57 -0.80 12.94
N ALA A 176 -11.04 -1.23 14.12
CA ALA A 176 -12.29 -1.99 14.21
C ALA A 176 -13.50 -1.20 13.67
N TYR A 177 -13.55 0.12 13.90
CA TYR A 177 -14.61 0.98 13.36
C TYR A 177 -14.52 1.14 11.84
N ALA A 178 -13.33 1.37 11.30
CA ALA A 178 -13.08 1.45 9.86
C ALA A 178 -13.53 0.15 9.16
N LEU A 179 -13.04 -1.00 9.63
CA LEU A 179 -13.39 -2.31 9.08
C LEU A 179 -14.89 -2.59 9.11
N LYS A 180 -15.58 -2.21 10.20
CA LYS A 180 -17.02 -2.43 10.35
C LYS A 180 -17.82 -1.58 9.36
N ASN A 181 -17.51 -0.29 9.23
CA ASN A 181 -18.33 0.65 8.47
C ASN A 181 -17.99 0.66 6.97
N LEU A 182 -16.74 0.34 6.60
CA LEU A 182 -16.30 0.16 5.22
C LEU A 182 -16.63 -1.24 4.65
N ASN A 183 -17.33 -2.09 5.41
CA ASN A 183 -17.83 -3.39 4.95
C ASN A 183 -19.01 -3.24 3.96
N LEU A 184 -18.73 -2.63 2.81
CA LEU A 184 -19.68 -2.31 1.75
C LEU A 184 -19.58 -3.31 0.59
N PRO A 185 -20.66 -3.58 -0.18
CA PRO A 185 -20.65 -4.60 -1.23
C PRO A 185 -19.59 -4.43 -2.33
N ASN A 186 -19.12 -3.21 -2.53
CA ASN A 186 -18.17 -2.81 -3.56
C ASN A 186 -16.74 -2.56 -3.03
N VAL A 187 -16.47 -2.96 -1.79
CA VAL A 187 -15.17 -2.76 -1.12
C VAL A 187 -14.51 -4.11 -0.84
N VAL A 188 -13.19 -4.18 -1.00
CA VAL A 188 -12.31 -5.20 -0.42
C VAL A 188 -11.26 -4.52 0.47
N MET A 189 -10.97 -5.08 1.64
CA MET A 189 -10.07 -4.49 2.64
C MET A 189 -8.89 -5.42 2.97
N TYR A 190 -7.73 -4.82 3.15
CA TYR A 190 -6.47 -5.44 3.56
C TYR A 190 -5.90 -4.64 4.74
N ILE A 191 -5.77 -5.28 5.91
CA ILE A 191 -5.20 -4.65 7.11
C ILE A 191 -3.69 -4.57 6.96
N ASP A 192 -3.07 -3.42 7.23
CA ASP A 192 -1.61 -3.36 7.22
C ASP A 192 -0.99 -4.35 8.23
N ALA A 193 0.04 -5.06 7.79
CA ALA A 193 0.74 -6.06 8.57
C ALA A 193 2.26 -5.86 8.52
N GLY A 194 2.73 -4.63 8.32
CA GLY A 194 4.15 -4.32 8.19
C GLY A 194 4.81 -5.15 7.09
N HIS A 195 5.93 -5.79 7.42
CA HIS A 195 6.74 -6.56 6.45
C HIS A 195 7.55 -7.68 7.11
N GLY A 196 8.24 -8.51 6.31
CA GLY A 196 9.02 -9.67 6.79
C GLY A 196 10.08 -9.33 7.84
N GLY A 197 10.75 -8.19 7.69
CA GLY A 197 11.67 -7.63 8.69
C GLY A 197 11.06 -7.09 9.99
N TRP A 198 9.73 -7.14 10.16
CA TRP A 198 9.02 -6.57 11.30
C TRP A 198 8.14 -7.59 12.03
N LEU A 199 6.97 -7.93 11.51
CA LEU A 199 6.13 -8.98 12.08
C LEU A 199 6.55 -10.38 11.65
N GLY A 200 7.44 -10.50 10.65
CA GLY A 200 7.95 -11.77 10.16
C GLY A 200 8.97 -12.46 11.08
N TRP A 201 9.50 -11.79 12.11
CA TRP A 201 10.34 -12.44 13.10
C TRP A 201 9.58 -13.54 13.84
N ASP A 202 10.21 -14.69 14.11
CA ASP A 202 9.59 -15.87 14.72
C ASP A 202 8.80 -15.54 16.00
N ALA A 203 9.33 -14.64 16.84
CA ALA A 203 8.68 -14.21 18.08
C ALA A 203 7.45 -13.30 17.84
N ASN A 204 7.36 -12.66 16.68
CA ASN A 204 6.34 -11.66 16.34
C ASN A 204 5.19 -12.24 15.50
N LEU A 205 5.41 -13.34 14.76
CA LEU A 205 4.40 -13.94 13.88
C LEU A 205 3.08 -14.23 14.60
N LYS A 206 3.12 -14.95 15.73
CA LYS A 206 1.91 -15.30 16.47
C LYS A 206 1.27 -14.08 17.18
N PRO A 207 2.02 -13.25 17.93
CA PRO A 207 1.47 -12.04 18.53
C PRO A 207 0.88 -11.07 17.50
N GLY A 208 1.56 -10.86 16.36
CA GLY A 208 1.08 -10.00 15.28
C GLY A 208 -0.22 -10.50 14.67
N ALA A 209 -0.29 -11.79 14.34
CA ALA A 209 -1.53 -12.39 13.80
C ALA A 209 -2.69 -12.28 14.80
N GLN A 210 -2.41 -12.46 16.10
CA GLN A 210 -3.41 -12.29 17.15
C GLN A 210 -3.87 -10.84 17.30
N GLU A 211 -2.97 -9.86 17.17
CA GLU A 211 -3.30 -8.45 17.29
C GLU A 211 -4.21 -7.97 16.15
N LEU A 212 -3.88 -8.30 14.90
CA LEU A 212 -4.73 -8.02 13.74
C LEU A 212 -6.09 -8.71 13.86
N ALA A 213 -6.11 -10.00 14.24
CA ALA A 213 -7.34 -10.76 14.40
C ALA A 213 -8.26 -10.21 15.51
N LYS A 214 -7.72 -9.58 16.57
CA LYS A 214 -8.55 -8.92 17.61
C LYS A 214 -9.35 -7.77 17.01
N ALA A 215 -8.70 -6.88 16.24
CA ALA A 215 -9.38 -5.75 15.59
C ALA A 215 -10.43 -6.25 14.57
N TYR A 216 -10.07 -7.24 13.75
CA TYR A 216 -11.00 -7.89 12.82
C TYR A 216 -12.25 -8.47 13.51
N LYS A 217 -12.07 -9.18 14.62
CA LYS A 217 -13.18 -9.76 15.39
C LYS A 217 -14.02 -8.69 16.10
N ALA A 218 -13.38 -7.66 16.64
CA ALA A 218 -14.07 -6.52 17.25
C ALA A 218 -14.95 -5.77 16.24
N ALA A 219 -14.55 -5.74 14.97
CA ALA A 219 -15.36 -5.21 13.86
C ALA A 219 -16.56 -6.10 13.47
N GLY A 220 -16.71 -7.29 14.08
CA GLY A 220 -17.76 -8.25 13.74
C GLY A 220 -17.37 -9.19 12.58
N SER A 221 -16.07 -9.39 12.34
CA SER A 221 -15.55 -10.26 11.27
C SER A 221 -16.12 -9.93 9.87
N PRO A 222 -16.01 -8.67 9.41
CA PRO A 222 -16.60 -8.22 8.15
C PRO A 222 -16.14 -9.06 6.94
N LYS A 223 -17.09 -9.42 6.07
CA LYS A 223 -16.84 -10.30 4.91
C LYS A 223 -15.92 -9.69 3.86
N GLN A 224 -15.83 -8.36 3.83
CA GLN A 224 -14.99 -7.64 2.88
C GLN A 224 -13.53 -7.54 3.30
N VAL A 225 -13.17 -7.96 4.51
CA VAL A 225 -11.75 -8.14 4.86
C VAL A 225 -11.26 -9.41 4.19
N ARG A 226 -10.31 -9.24 3.27
CA ARG A 226 -9.73 -10.34 2.49
C ARG A 226 -8.42 -10.85 3.10
N GLY A 227 -7.70 -9.97 3.79
CA GLY A 227 -6.56 -10.33 4.63
C GLY A 227 -5.69 -9.11 4.93
N ILE A 228 -4.45 -9.12 4.47
CA ILE A 228 -3.42 -8.14 4.87
C ILE A 228 -2.77 -7.38 3.70
N ALA A 229 -2.23 -6.21 3.97
CA ALA A 229 -1.28 -5.54 3.09
C ALA A 229 0.12 -5.67 3.70
N THR A 230 1.13 -5.99 2.89
CA THR A 230 2.51 -6.09 3.36
C THR A 230 3.47 -5.24 2.53
N ASN A 231 4.60 -4.89 3.14
CA ASN A 231 5.64 -4.06 2.55
C ASN A 231 5.18 -2.65 2.14
N VAL A 232 4.04 -2.16 2.67
CA VAL A 232 3.54 -0.81 2.38
C VAL A 232 4.62 0.22 2.69
N ALA A 233 4.98 1.04 1.71
CA ALA A 233 6.10 1.97 1.78
C ALA A 233 7.47 1.33 2.11
N GLY A 234 7.58 0.00 2.02
CA GLY A 234 8.78 -0.76 2.32
C GLY A 234 9.62 -1.08 1.07
N TRP A 235 10.66 -1.89 1.30
CA TRP A 235 11.74 -2.14 0.34
C TRP A 235 12.05 -3.62 0.16
N ASN A 236 11.34 -4.50 0.87
CA ASN A 236 11.62 -5.93 0.81
C ASN A 236 11.24 -6.47 -0.57
N GLN A 237 12.13 -7.28 -1.15
CA GLN A 237 11.80 -7.98 -2.38
C GLN A 237 10.81 -9.11 -2.13
N TRP A 238 10.02 -9.45 -3.16
CA TRP A 238 9.05 -10.54 -3.08
C TRP A 238 9.71 -11.90 -2.81
N ASP A 239 10.67 -12.31 -3.64
CA ASP A 239 11.25 -13.67 -3.63
C ASP A 239 12.77 -13.65 -3.81
N LEU A 240 13.45 -12.66 -3.21
CA LEU A 240 14.92 -12.62 -3.22
C LEU A 240 15.50 -13.73 -2.34
N SER A 241 16.41 -14.52 -2.91
CA SER A 241 17.11 -15.58 -2.17
C SER A 241 18.59 -15.66 -2.58
N PRO A 242 19.54 -15.59 -1.63
CA PRO A 242 19.30 -15.30 -0.20
C PRO A 242 18.83 -13.85 -0.02
N GLY A 243 18.00 -13.57 1.00
CA GLY A 243 17.44 -12.23 1.22
C GLY A 243 18.49 -11.17 1.55
N GLU A 244 18.09 -9.90 1.48
CA GLU A 244 18.97 -8.72 1.66
C GLU A 244 19.81 -8.81 2.94
N PHE A 245 19.19 -9.22 4.05
CA PHE A 245 19.82 -9.30 5.36
C PHE A 245 20.29 -10.70 5.78
N SER A 246 20.36 -11.63 4.83
CA SER A 246 20.79 -13.02 5.08
C SER A 246 22.21 -13.17 5.62
N LYS A 247 23.04 -12.13 5.48
CA LYS A 247 24.42 -12.07 5.98
C LYS A 247 24.60 -11.11 7.17
N ALA A 248 23.53 -10.46 7.61
CA ALA A 248 23.57 -9.56 8.76
C ALA A 248 23.84 -10.34 10.06
N SER A 249 24.32 -9.64 11.09
CA SER A 249 24.68 -10.25 12.38
C SER A 249 23.49 -10.95 13.05
N ASP A 250 22.34 -10.26 13.12
CA ASP A 250 21.11 -10.73 13.76
C ASP A 250 20.05 -11.18 12.74
N ALA A 251 19.75 -10.33 11.76
CA ALA A 251 18.68 -10.58 10.80
C ALA A 251 18.84 -11.85 9.97
N LYS A 252 20.03 -12.46 9.87
CA LYS A 252 20.22 -13.79 9.26
C LYS A 252 19.38 -14.91 9.87
N TYR A 253 18.93 -14.76 11.13
CA TYR A 253 18.10 -15.75 11.81
C TYR A 253 16.60 -15.55 11.60
N ASN A 254 16.17 -14.41 11.06
CA ASN A 254 14.77 -14.21 10.68
C ASN A 254 14.45 -15.10 9.47
N LYS A 255 13.44 -15.98 9.58
CA LYS A 255 13.04 -16.87 8.47
C LYS A 255 12.34 -16.12 7.35
N CYS A 256 11.73 -14.98 7.65
CA CYS A 256 10.97 -14.17 6.69
C CYS A 256 11.87 -13.17 5.95
N GLN A 257 12.93 -13.69 5.30
CA GLN A 257 13.96 -12.91 4.58
C GLN A 257 13.45 -12.11 3.36
N ASN A 258 12.22 -12.40 2.91
CA ASN A 258 11.53 -11.74 1.81
C ASN A 258 10.01 -11.82 2.06
N GLU A 259 9.22 -11.11 1.25
CA GLU A 259 7.76 -11.02 1.49
C GLU A 259 7.02 -12.32 1.19
N LYS A 260 7.54 -13.17 0.30
CA LYS A 260 6.97 -14.49 0.03
C LYS A 260 7.10 -15.41 1.24
N LEU A 261 8.29 -15.50 1.83
CA LEU A 261 8.52 -16.27 3.05
C LEU A 261 7.75 -15.67 4.23
N TYR A 262 7.61 -14.34 4.28
CA TYR A 262 6.74 -13.71 5.27
C TYR A 262 5.29 -14.20 5.13
N LEU A 263 4.74 -14.18 3.92
CA LEU A 263 3.38 -14.64 3.66
C LEU A 263 3.20 -16.14 3.95
N ASP A 264 4.17 -16.97 3.60
CA ASP A 264 4.18 -18.42 3.89
C ASP A 264 4.11 -18.73 5.39
N ASN A 265 4.73 -17.89 6.23
CA ASN A 265 4.76 -18.09 7.68
C ASN A 265 3.62 -17.36 8.41
N PHE A 266 3.26 -16.15 7.99
CA PHE A 266 2.26 -15.32 8.65
C PHE A 266 0.83 -15.68 8.22
N GLY A 267 0.62 -16.12 6.97
CA GLY A 267 -0.67 -16.57 6.47
C GLY A 267 -1.30 -17.70 7.33
N PRO A 268 -0.57 -18.77 7.67
CA PRO A 268 -1.04 -19.79 8.61
C PRO A 268 -1.30 -19.27 10.02
N ALA A 269 -0.51 -18.30 10.50
CA ALA A 269 -0.71 -17.67 11.81
C ALA A 269 -2.03 -16.87 11.85
N LEU A 270 -2.33 -16.10 10.80
CA LEU A 270 -3.59 -15.37 10.64
C LEU A 270 -4.80 -16.31 10.60
N LYS A 271 -4.71 -17.37 9.80
CA LYS A 271 -5.77 -18.39 9.71
C LYS A 271 -6.02 -19.04 11.08
N SER A 272 -4.96 -19.37 11.81
CA SER A 272 -5.05 -19.92 13.17
C SER A 272 -5.65 -18.91 14.17
N ALA A 273 -5.40 -17.62 13.98
CA ALA A 273 -6.00 -16.55 14.75
C ALA A 273 -7.47 -16.29 14.38
N GLY A 274 -7.99 -16.91 13.30
CA GLY A 274 -9.39 -16.79 12.86
C GLY A 274 -9.65 -15.57 11.98
N MET A 275 -8.67 -15.14 11.19
CA MET A 275 -8.77 -14.04 10.23
C MET A 275 -8.46 -14.56 8.80
N PRO A 276 -9.06 -13.98 7.74
CA PRO A 276 -8.63 -14.19 6.36
C PRO A 276 -7.13 -13.90 6.16
N ASN A 277 -6.48 -14.63 5.26
CA ASN A 277 -5.02 -14.68 5.16
C ASN A 277 -4.48 -14.45 3.74
N HIS A 278 -5.29 -13.90 2.86
CA HIS A 278 -4.78 -13.40 1.58
C HIS A 278 -4.02 -12.09 1.78
N ALA A 279 -3.19 -11.73 0.82
CA ALA A 279 -2.36 -10.54 0.89
C ALA A 279 -2.28 -9.78 -0.42
N ILE A 280 -2.13 -8.46 -0.32
CA ILE A 280 -1.52 -7.63 -1.37
C ILE A 280 -0.14 -7.18 -0.90
N ILE A 281 0.80 -7.07 -1.83
CA ILE A 281 2.21 -6.76 -1.51
C ILE A 281 2.60 -5.51 -2.28
N ASP A 282 3.04 -4.49 -1.54
CA ASP A 282 3.58 -3.28 -2.15
C ASP A 282 4.95 -3.59 -2.78
N THR A 283 5.06 -3.28 -4.06
CA THR A 283 6.24 -3.50 -4.91
C THR A 283 6.66 -2.20 -5.60
N GLY A 284 6.14 -1.06 -5.15
CA GLY A 284 6.37 0.24 -5.76
C GLY A 284 7.84 0.61 -5.85
N ARG A 285 8.62 0.33 -4.80
CA ARG A 285 10.00 0.85 -4.67
C ARG A 285 11.07 -0.21 -4.40
N ASN A 286 10.74 -1.50 -4.60
CA ASN A 286 11.61 -2.63 -4.25
C ASN A 286 12.32 -3.29 -5.46
N GLY A 287 12.49 -2.57 -6.57
CA GLY A 287 13.18 -3.08 -7.76
C GLY A 287 14.66 -3.42 -7.50
N MET A 288 15.26 -2.75 -6.53
CA MET A 288 16.65 -2.93 -6.10
C MET A 288 16.72 -3.48 -4.66
N SER A 289 17.83 -4.11 -4.30
CA SER A 289 18.07 -4.73 -2.99
C SER A 289 19.53 -4.55 -2.56
N GLY A 290 19.81 -4.70 -1.27
CA GLY A 290 21.18 -4.55 -0.75
C GLY A 290 21.59 -3.08 -0.62
N LEU A 291 20.60 -2.22 -0.40
CA LEU A 291 20.77 -0.77 -0.35
C LEU A 291 20.82 -0.25 1.09
N ARG A 292 20.26 -1.02 2.02
CA ARG A 292 20.07 -0.61 3.41
C ARG A 292 21.16 -1.19 4.30
N GLU A 293 21.70 -0.35 5.18
CA GLU A 293 22.65 -0.77 6.21
C GLU A 293 21.95 -1.61 7.29
N GLU A 294 20.74 -1.22 7.67
CA GLU A 294 19.90 -1.91 8.65
C GLU A 294 18.49 -2.11 8.09
N TRP A 295 17.83 -3.21 8.47
CA TRP A 295 16.50 -3.53 7.92
C TRP A 295 15.44 -2.50 8.30
N GLY A 296 15.62 -1.88 9.47
CA GLY A 296 14.77 -0.79 9.97
C GLY A 296 15.01 0.56 9.29
N ASN A 297 15.97 0.70 8.37
CA ASN A 297 16.13 1.95 7.62
C ASN A 297 15.06 2.01 6.52
N TRP A 298 14.10 2.91 6.69
CA TRP A 298 12.90 3.01 5.84
C TRP A 298 12.83 4.30 5.03
N CYS A 299 13.47 5.38 5.46
CA CYS A 299 13.25 6.70 4.87
C CYS A 299 14.08 6.92 3.60
N ASN A 300 13.40 7.17 2.47
CA ASN A 300 13.98 7.59 1.20
C ASN A 300 15.20 6.75 0.77
N VAL A 301 15.14 5.42 0.84
CA VAL A 301 16.32 4.54 0.61
C VAL A 301 17.03 4.91 -0.69
N ASN A 302 18.32 5.25 -0.58
CA ASN A 302 19.15 5.70 -1.68
C ASN A 302 19.49 4.52 -2.62
N GLY A 303 19.47 4.78 -3.92
CA GLY A 303 19.66 3.76 -4.96
C GLY A 303 18.44 2.89 -5.25
N ALA A 304 17.29 3.16 -4.63
CA ALA A 304 16.06 2.42 -4.88
C ALA A 304 15.62 2.52 -6.36
N GLY A 305 14.78 1.58 -6.77
CA GLY A 305 14.24 1.47 -8.12
C GLY A 305 12.78 1.06 -8.12
N PHE A 306 12.00 1.52 -9.09
CA PHE A 306 10.62 1.05 -9.27
C PHE A 306 10.59 -0.48 -9.46
N GLY A 307 9.72 -1.17 -8.71
CA GLY A 307 9.66 -2.63 -8.73
C GLY A 307 8.67 -3.21 -9.75
N VAL A 308 8.23 -4.45 -9.50
CA VAL A 308 7.27 -5.16 -10.36
C VAL A 308 5.98 -4.35 -10.46
N ARG A 309 5.42 -4.22 -11.67
CA ARG A 309 4.17 -3.46 -11.88
C ARG A 309 2.98 -4.19 -11.25
N PRO A 310 1.90 -3.47 -10.88
CA PRO A 310 0.72 -4.09 -10.32
C PRO A 310 0.17 -5.24 -11.19
N THR A 311 -0.05 -6.40 -10.58
CA THR A 311 -0.53 -7.59 -11.28
C THR A 311 -1.11 -8.61 -10.30
N SER A 312 -2.19 -9.29 -10.71
CA SER A 312 -2.72 -10.46 -10.00
C SER A 312 -1.98 -11.77 -10.35
N THR A 313 -0.99 -11.71 -11.26
CA THR A 313 -0.16 -12.87 -11.63
C THR A 313 1.05 -12.93 -10.71
N THR A 314 0.82 -13.26 -9.45
CA THR A 314 1.85 -13.31 -8.39
C THR A 314 2.58 -14.65 -8.34
N GLY A 315 1.97 -15.71 -8.90
CA GLY A 315 2.47 -17.08 -8.79
C GLY A 315 2.31 -17.70 -7.40
N HIS A 316 1.51 -17.10 -6.51
CA HIS A 316 1.33 -17.54 -5.13
C HIS A 316 -0.13 -17.49 -4.69
N ASP A 317 -0.62 -18.53 -4.02
CA ASP A 317 -2.05 -18.70 -3.76
C ASP A 317 -2.61 -17.70 -2.75
N LEU A 318 -1.81 -17.29 -1.77
CA LEU A 318 -2.20 -16.28 -0.79
C LEU A 318 -1.93 -14.84 -1.27
N ALA A 319 -1.18 -14.63 -2.35
CA ALA A 319 -0.88 -13.29 -2.84
C ALA A 319 -1.90 -12.92 -3.93
N ASP A 320 -2.90 -12.12 -3.57
CA ASP A 320 -3.95 -11.68 -4.48
C ASP A 320 -3.38 -10.77 -5.59
N ALA A 321 -2.46 -9.87 -5.23
CA ALA A 321 -1.80 -8.98 -6.20
C ALA A 321 -0.47 -8.41 -5.68
N PHE A 322 0.44 -8.13 -6.62
CA PHE A 322 1.41 -7.06 -6.46
C PHE A 322 0.73 -5.73 -6.74
N VAL A 323 1.02 -4.72 -5.92
CA VAL A 323 0.44 -3.39 -6.00
C VAL A 323 1.51 -2.35 -5.76
N TRP A 324 1.25 -1.09 -6.12
CA TRP A 324 2.07 0.05 -5.71
C TRP A 324 1.24 0.87 -4.71
N VAL A 325 1.54 0.72 -3.42
CA VAL A 325 0.78 1.44 -2.38
C VAL A 325 1.41 2.80 -2.15
N LYS A 326 2.68 2.89 -1.77
CA LYS A 326 3.40 4.16 -1.69
C LYS A 326 3.75 4.67 -3.09
N PRO A 327 3.29 5.86 -3.50
CA PRO A 327 3.66 6.43 -4.79
C PRO A 327 5.13 6.85 -4.78
N GLY A 328 5.93 6.22 -5.64
CA GLY A 328 7.37 6.52 -5.72
C GLY A 328 7.60 7.92 -6.29
N GLY A 329 8.41 8.73 -5.61
CA GLY A 329 8.62 10.14 -5.92
C GLY A 329 8.11 11.07 -4.83
N GLU A 330 7.04 10.69 -4.12
CA GLU A 330 6.66 11.35 -2.88
C GLU A 330 7.65 10.97 -1.76
N SER A 331 8.23 11.98 -1.10
CA SER A 331 9.20 11.78 -0.02
C SER A 331 8.59 11.06 1.18
N ASP A 332 9.40 10.25 1.86
CA ASP A 332 9.05 9.63 3.15
C ASP A 332 9.26 10.59 4.33
N GLY A 333 10.07 11.64 4.15
CA GLY A 333 10.41 12.59 5.21
C GLY A 333 11.60 13.49 4.86
N THR A 334 11.67 14.64 5.54
CA THR A 334 12.71 15.63 5.29
C THR A 334 14.07 15.19 5.84
N SER A 335 15.14 15.48 5.10
CA SER A 335 16.52 15.33 5.58
C SER A 335 17.03 16.57 6.34
N ASP A 336 16.24 17.64 6.41
CA ASP A 336 16.59 18.84 7.18
C ASP A 336 16.39 18.59 8.67
N SER A 337 17.50 18.41 9.38
CA SER A 337 17.51 18.19 10.84
C SER A 337 16.91 19.32 11.69
N SER A 338 16.70 20.50 11.11
CA SER A 338 16.07 21.65 11.78
C SER A 338 14.55 21.67 11.64
N ALA A 339 13.99 20.86 10.75
CA ALA A 339 12.55 20.79 10.51
C ALA A 339 11.80 20.20 11.72
N THR A 340 10.60 20.70 11.98
CA THR A 340 9.77 20.26 13.12
C THR A 340 9.46 18.76 13.08
N ARG A 341 9.30 18.19 11.87
CA ARG A 341 8.96 16.77 11.65
C ARG A 341 10.16 15.93 11.20
N TYR A 342 11.38 16.40 11.45
CA TYR A 342 12.57 15.63 11.14
C TYR A 342 12.59 14.29 11.90
N ASP A 343 12.76 13.22 11.15
CA ASP A 343 13.03 11.88 11.67
C ASP A 343 14.48 11.50 11.39
N SER A 344 15.17 10.96 12.40
CA SER A 344 16.58 10.61 12.27
C SER A 344 16.84 9.49 11.27
N PHE A 345 15.83 8.69 10.91
CA PHE A 345 15.93 7.74 9.81
C PHE A 345 16.13 8.42 8.44
N CYS A 346 15.63 9.64 8.26
CA CYS A 346 15.78 10.43 7.03
C CYS A 346 17.14 11.13 6.90
N GLY A 347 17.95 11.10 7.97
CA GLY A 347 19.34 11.58 7.97
C GLY A 347 20.39 10.48 7.92
N LYS A 348 20.00 9.21 7.75
CA LYS A 348 20.93 8.08 7.65
C LYS A 348 21.75 8.13 6.36
N SER A 349 22.92 7.49 6.36
CA SER A 349 23.85 7.43 5.22
C SER A 349 23.26 6.75 3.99
N ASP A 350 22.33 5.82 4.20
CA ASP A 350 21.59 5.10 3.16
C ASP A 350 20.23 5.74 2.83
N ALA A 351 19.89 6.89 3.42
CA ALA A 351 18.77 7.72 3.00
C ALA A 351 19.22 8.70 1.89
N TYR A 352 18.36 8.92 0.91
CA TYR A 352 18.59 9.88 -0.16
C TYR A 352 18.47 11.30 0.38
N GLN A 353 19.48 12.13 0.10
CA GLN A 353 19.58 13.49 0.62
C GLN A 353 20.08 14.45 -0.48
N PRO A 354 19.57 15.69 -0.56
CA PRO A 354 18.49 16.22 0.28
C PRO A 354 17.12 15.62 -0.09
N SER A 355 16.23 15.52 0.91
CA SER A 355 14.83 15.11 0.71
C SER A 355 13.87 16.12 1.35
N PRO A 356 12.72 16.44 0.71
CA PRO A 356 11.74 17.38 1.23
C PRO A 356 10.85 16.71 2.29
N GLU A 357 9.92 17.50 2.87
CA GLU A 357 8.90 17.03 3.80
C GLU A 357 8.14 15.79 3.29
N ALA A 358 7.68 14.95 4.23
CA ALA A 358 6.93 13.74 3.92
C ALA A 358 5.68 14.05 3.08
N GLY A 359 5.47 13.29 2.01
CA GLY A 359 4.38 13.47 1.04
C GLY A 359 4.67 14.48 -0.07
N ASN A 360 5.68 15.34 0.07
CA ASN A 360 6.05 16.27 -1.00
C ASN A 360 6.81 15.55 -2.12
N TRP A 361 6.64 16.03 -3.35
CA TRP A 361 7.37 15.53 -4.51
C TRP A 361 8.88 15.74 -4.39
N ASN A 362 9.66 14.68 -4.64
CA ASN A 362 11.10 14.68 -4.75
C ASN A 362 11.51 14.24 -6.17
N GLN A 363 11.76 15.23 -7.04
CA GLN A 363 12.07 15.01 -8.45
C GLN A 363 13.29 14.13 -8.66
N ASP A 364 14.40 14.41 -7.97
CA ASP A 364 15.64 13.66 -8.17
C ASP A 364 15.50 12.21 -7.68
N TYR A 365 14.74 12.01 -6.60
CA TYR A 365 14.40 10.67 -6.11
C TYR A 365 13.54 9.90 -7.11
N PHE A 366 12.53 10.54 -7.70
CA PHE A 366 11.71 9.94 -8.75
C PHE A 366 12.54 9.54 -9.98
N GLU A 367 13.46 10.40 -10.43
CA GLU A 367 14.38 10.08 -11.52
C GLU A 367 15.32 8.93 -11.18
N MET A 368 15.80 8.84 -9.93
CA MET A 368 16.59 7.71 -9.45
C MET A 368 15.78 6.41 -9.50
N LEU A 369 14.53 6.41 -9.03
CA LEU A 369 13.65 5.25 -9.08
C LEU A 369 13.45 4.75 -10.53
N LEU A 370 13.34 5.68 -11.49
CA LEU A 370 13.24 5.38 -12.92
C LEU A 370 14.51 4.77 -13.50
N LYS A 371 15.67 5.36 -13.20
CA LYS A 371 16.99 4.90 -13.67
C LYS A 371 17.26 3.46 -13.18
N ASN A 372 16.83 3.14 -11.98
CA ASN A 372 17.03 1.85 -11.32
C ASN A 372 15.84 0.89 -11.44
N ALA A 373 14.82 1.24 -12.22
CA ALA A 373 13.59 0.44 -12.31
C ALA A 373 13.87 -1.00 -12.76
N LYS A 374 13.32 -1.97 -12.04
CA LYS A 374 13.43 -3.40 -12.32
C LYS A 374 12.07 -4.09 -12.12
N PRO A 375 11.37 -4.45 -13.21
CA PRO A 375 11.74 -4.30 -14.63
C PRO A 375 11.80 -2.83 -15.09
N SER A 376 12.64 -2.56 -16.09
CA SER A 376 12.76 -1.23 -16.70
C SER A 376 11.47 -0.80 -17.40
N PHE A 377 11.21 0.50 -17.43
CA PHE A 377 10.09 1.11 -18.16
C PHE A 377 10.28 1.14 -19.67
#